data_AF-A0AAV3XDX0-F1
#
_entry.id   AF-A0AAV3XDX0-F1
#
_cell.length_a   1.000
_cell.length_b   1.000
_cell.length_c   1.000
_cell.angle_alpha   90.00
_cell.angle_beta   90.00
_cell.angle_gamma   90.00
#
_symmetry.space_group_name_H-M   'P 1'
#
loop_
_entity.id
_entity.type
_entity.pdbx_description
1 polymer ?
#
loop_
_entity_poly.entity_id
_entity_poly.type
_entity_poly.pdbx_seq_one_letter_code
_entity_poly.pdbx_strand_id
1 'polypeptide(L)'
;MGDKTGEAVTLYNFAYLERNRGNLNAALTQMEAAIEIMEDLRTKIASQQLCASYFATVQFYYQFYIDLLMQLHKTNPTKGYNAMALHASERSKARSLLELLAEASVNIRSGADPQLREQERNLQQQLNAAEQSRIKLLEGSYTEELIDVLIVGIYKTETRMQLSTYLS
;
A
#
# COMPACT_ATOMS: atom_id res chain seq x y z
N MET A 1 -5.79 2.97 25.06
CA MET A 1 -5.58 2.72 23.63
C MET A 1 -6.94 2.37 23.05
N GLY A 2 -7.48 3.19 22.13
CA GLY A 2 -8.78 2.93 21.52
C GLY A 2 -8.71 1.74 20.55
N ASP A 3 -9.85 1.07 20.32
CA ASP A 3 -9.98 0.00 19.34
C ASP A 3 -9.90 0.58 17.91
N LYS A 4 -8.67 0.77 17.43
CA LYS A 4 -8.36 1.30 16.10
C LYS A 4 -8.88 0.39 14.99
N THR A 5 -8.92 -0.92 15.21
CA THR A 5 -9.49 -1.86 14.24
C THR A 5 -10.99 -1.62 14.08
N GLY A 6 -11.72 -1.48 15.20
CA GLY A 6 -13.14 -1.13 15.19
C GLY A 6 -13.42 0.25 14.56
N GLU A 7 -12.53 1.22 14.75
CA GLU A 7 -12.59 2.55 14.11
C GLU A 7 -12.49 2.42 12.59
N ALA A 8 -11.50 1.68 12.06
CA ALA A 8 -11.34 1.46 10.62
C ALA A 8 -12.57 0.77 9.99
N VAL A 9 -13.13 -0.25 10.66
CA VAL A 9 -14.35 -0.92 10.22
C VAL A 9 -15.54 0.02 10.18
N THR A 10 -15.66 0.90 11.18
CA THR A 10 -16.74 1.90 11.24
C THR A 10 -16.63 2.89 10.08
N LEU A 11 -15.43 3.40 9.81
CA LEU A 11 -15.16 4.31 8.69
C LEU A 11 -15.47 3.64 7.35
N TYR A 12 -15.08 2.38 7.16
CA TYR A 12 -15.44 1.60 5.97
C TYR A 12 -16.96 1.49 5.79
N ASN A 13 -17.70 1.19 6.85
CA ASN A 13 -19.15 1.09 6.80
C ASN A 13 -19.80 2.43 6.44
N PHE A 14 -19.31 3.55 6.99
CA PHE A 14 -19.75 4.88 6.58
C PHE A 14 -19.45 5.14 5.10
N ALA A 15 -18.25 4.83 4.63
CA ALA A 15 -17.90 4.99 3.22
C ALA A 15 -18.82 4.18 2.31
N TYR A 16 -19.15 2.95 2.68
CA TYR A 16 -20.07 2.10 1.95
C TYR A 16 -21.49 2.72 1.87
N LEU A 17 -22.00 3.23 2.99
CA LEU A 17 -23.31 3.90 3.04
C LEU A 17 -23.33 5.19 2.21
N GLU A 18 -22.28 6.01 2.32
CA GLU A 18 -22.16 7.25 1.55
C GLU A 18 -22.02 7.00 0.05
N ARG A 19 -21.27 5.97 -0.35
CA ARG A 19 -21.20 5.52 -1.75
C ARG A 19 -22.59 5.14 -2.26
N ASN A 20 -23.37 4.37 -1.51
CA ASN A 20 -24.72 3.95 -1.92
C ASN A 20 -25.70 5.12 -2.02
N ARG A 21 -25.44 6.23 -1.31
CA ARG A 21 -26.18 7.49 -1.42
C ARG A 21 -25.71 8.38 -2.57
N GLY A 22 -24.66 8.00 -3.29
CA GLY A 22 -24.04 8.80 -4.35
C GLY A 22 -23.06 9.87 -3.85
N ASN A 23 -22.81 9.93 -2.54
CA ASN A 23 -21.92 10.90 -1.91
C ASN A 23 -20.45 10.44 -2.01
N LEU A 24 -19.95 10.31 -3.25
CA LEU A 24 -18.65 9.68 -3.53
C LEU A 24 -17.47 10.39 -2.87
N ASN A 25 -17.50 11.73 -2.76
CA ASN A 25 -16.43 12.47 -2.06
C ASN A 25 -16.44 12.21 -0.55
N ALA A 26 -17.61 12.13 0.08
CA ALA A 26 -17.70 11.79 1.50
C ALA A 26 -17.21 10.37 1.75
N ALA A 27 -17.60 9.42 0.88
CA ALA A 27 -17.07 8.06 0.92
C ALA A 27 -15.54 8.02 0.78
N LEU A 28 -14.97 8.89 -0.06
CA LEU A 28 -13.52 8.94 -0.29
C LEU A 28 -12.79 9.32 1.00
N THR A 29 -13.23 10.40 1.65
CA THR A 29 -12.65 10.89 2.90
C THR A 29 -12.69 9.82 4.00
N GLN A 30 -13.79 9.08 4.12
CA GLN A 30 -13.90 8.00 5.12
C GLN A 30 -12.93 6.85 4.82
N MET A 31 -12.74 6.50 3.54
CA MET A 31 -11.79 5.45 3.17
C MET A 31 -10.33 5.84 3.34
N GLU A 32 -9.97 7.10 3.07
CA GLU A 32 -8.62 7.61 3.31
C GLU A 32 -8.25 7.45 4.78
N ALA A 33 -9.15 7.85 5.69
CA ALA A 33 -8.96 7.67 7.13
C ALA A 33 -8.89 6.18 7.54
N ALA A 34 -9.73 5.33 6.96
CA ALA A 34 -9.71 3.90 7.24
C ALA A 34 -8.39 3.23 6.82
N ILE A 35 -7.87 3.58 5.63
CA ILE A 35 -6.58 3.08 5.12
C ILE A 35 -5.43 3.55 6.00
N GLU A 36 -5.44 4.81 6.45
CA GLU A 36 -4.40 5.34 7.35
C GLU A 36 -4.33 4.53 8.65
N ILE A 37 -5.47 4.23 9.27
CA ILE A 37 -5.53 3.42 10.49
C ILE A 37 -5.02 2.00 10.24
N MET A 38 -5.41 1.36 9.14
CA MET A 38 -4.93 0.02 8.81
C MET A 38 -3.41 0.02 8.64
N GLU A 39 -2.86 0.99 7.92
CA GLU A 39 -1.41 1.11 7.71
C GLU A 39 -0.64 1.37 9.00
N ASP A 40 -1.19 2.15 9.94
CA ASP A 40 -0.62 2.33 11.29
C ASP A 40 -0.64 1.03 12.09
N LEU A 41 -1.76 0.30 12.07
CA LEU A 41 -1.88 -0.99 12.75
C LEU A 41 -0.87 -2.01 12.22
N ARG A 42 -0.60 -2.03 10.92
CA ARG A 42 0.42 -2.90 10.30
C ARG A 42 1.77 -2.81 10.99
N THR A 43 2.23 -1.59 11.27
CA THR A 43 3.57 -1.35 11.85
C THR A 43 3.70 -1.93 13.27
N LYS A 44 2.58 -2.30 13.88
CA LYS A 44 2.48 -2.79 15.26
C LYS A 44 2.18 -4.29 15.35
N ILE A 45 1.92 -4.97 14.23
CA ILE A 45 1.63 -6.41 14.22
C ILE A 45 2.95 -7.19 14.35
N ALA A 46 3.05 -7.99 15.41
CA ALA A 46 4.23 -8.78 15.74
C ALA A 46 4.05 -10.31 15.53
N SER A 47 2.84 -10.80 15.18
CA SER A 47 2.55 -12.23 15.09
C SER A 47 2.02 -12.69 13.72
N GLN A 48 2.41 -13.90 13.32
CA GLN A 48 2.16 -14.48 12.00
C GLN A 48 0.66 -14.74 11.71
N GLN A 49 -0.13 -15.19 12.69
CA GLN A 49 -1.58 -15.38 12.51
C GLN A 49 -2.35 -14.06 12.39
N LEU A 50 -1.84 -12.98 12.98
CA LEU A 50 -2.40 -11.65 12.80
C LEU A 50 -2.11 -11.12 11.39
N CYS A 51 -0.95 -11.44 10.79
CA CYS A 51 -0.60 -11.02 9.42
C CYS A 51 -1.56 -11.55 8.34
N ALA A 52 -1.94 -12.84 8.37
CA ALA A 52 -2.81 -13.41 7.33
C ALA A 52 -4.24 -12.84 7.38
N SER A 53 -4.83 -12.72 8.58
CA SER A 53 -6.14 -12.09 8.75
C SER A 53 -6.11 -10.59 8.42
N TYR A 54 -5.01 -9.92 8.75
CA TYR A 54 -4.77 -8.53 8.40
C TYR A 54 -4.63 -8.36 6.87
N PHE A 55 -3.94 -9.26 6.17
CA PHE A 55 -3.77 -9.25 4.72
C PHE A 55 -5.10 -9.25 3.97
N ALA A 56 -5.96 -10.22 4.29
CA ALA A 56 -7.29 -10.30 3.68
C ALA A 56 -8.07 -9.01 3.93
N THR A 57 -8.04 -8.52 5.18
CA THR A 57 -8.72 -7.28 5.57
C THR A 57 -8.21 -6.09 4.75
N VAL A 58 -6.91 -5.83 4.70
CA VAL A 58 -6.35 -4.68 3.97
C VAL A 58 -6.66 -4.71 2.48
N GLN A 59 -6.60 -5.88 1.86
CA GLN A 59 -6.91 -6.02 0.44
C GLN A 59 -8.35 -5.56 0.14
N PHE A 60 -9.30 -5.85 1.03
CA PHE A 60 -10.68 -5.37 0.89
C PHE A 60 -10.79 -3.84 0.94
N TYR A 61 -10.04 -3.17 1.81
CA TYR A 61 -10.09 -1.70 1.94
C TYR A 61 -9.51 -1.03 0.69
N TYR A 62 -8.37 -1.53 0.19
CA TYR A 62 -7.77 -1.01 -1.04
C TYR A 62 -8.63 -1.27 -2.27
N GLN A 63 -9.25 -2.44 -2.40
CA GLN A 63 -10.14 -2.75 -3.51
C GLN A 63 -11.32 -1.77 -3.56
N PHE A 64 -11.99 -1.57 -2.41
CA PHE A 64 -13.11 -0.63 -2.33
C PHE A 64 -12.67 0.82 -2.63
N TYR A 65 -11.51 1.23 -2.13
CA TYR A 65 -10.95 2.55 -2.38
C TYR A 65 -10.62 2.79 -3.85
N ILE A 66 -10.01 1.81 -4.53
CA ILE A 66 -9.74 1.85 -5.97
C ILE A 66 -11.04 1.96 -6.76
N ASP A 67 -12.04 1.14 -6.45
CA ASP A 67 -13.34 1.18 -7.12
C ASP A 67 -14.04 2.53 -6.95
N LEU A 68 -13.88 3.16 -5.78
CA LEU A 68 -14.43 4.48 -5.49
C LEU A 68 -13.72 5.59 -6.28
N LEU A 69 -12.39 5.56 -6.33
CA LEU A 69 -11.59 6.46 -7.17
C LEU A 69 -11.96 6.32 -8.65
N MET A 70 -12.17 5.11 -9.14
CA MET A 70 -12.60 4.88 -10.52
C MET A 70 -14.03 5.36 -10.80
N GLN A 71 -14.94 5.29 -9.83
CA GLN A 71 -16.28 5.92 -9.94
C GLN A 71 -16.18 7.46 -9.97
N LEU A 72 -15.33 8.04 -9.14
CA LEU A 72 -15.05 9.47 -9.16
C LEU A 72 -14.41 9.91 -10.48
N HIS A 73 -13.49 9.12 -11.03
CA HIS A 73 -12.90 9.38 -12.34
C HIS A 73 -13.94 9.43 -13.46
N LYS A 74 -14.92 8.52 -13.45
CA LYS A 74 -16.01 8.52 -14.47
C LYS A 74 -16.80 9.82 -14.49
N THR A 75 -16.98 10.46 -13.33
CA THR A 75 -17.72 11.72 -13.21
C THR A 75 -16.82 12.95 -13.35
N ASN A 76 -15.53 12.82 -13.01
CA ASN A 76 -14.55 13.91 -13.02
C ASN A 76 -13.20 13.42 -13.60
N PRO A 77 -13.09 13.20 -14.93
CA PRO A 77 -11.92 12.54 -15.52
C PRO A 77 -10.61 13.33 -15.35
N THR A 78 -10.68 14.65 -15.30
CA THR A 78 -9.52 15.55 -15.25
C THR A 78 -8.93 15.74 -13.86
N LYS A 79 -9.55 15.19 -12.80
CA LYS A 79 -9.09 15.34 -11.41
C LYS A 79 -8.01 14.35 -10.97
N GLY A 80 -7.49 13.52 -11.88
CA GLY A 80 -6.39 12.60 -11.58
C GLY A 80 -6.75 11.36 -10.76
N TYR A 81 -8.04 11.08 -10.53
CA TYR A 81 -8.48 9.92 -9.76
C TYR A 81 -8.03 8.56 -10.33
N ASN A 82 -7.80 8.47 -11.64
CA ASN A 82 -7.20 7.29 -12.27
C ASN A 82 -5.75 7.05 -11.82
N ALA A 83 -4.94 8.11 -11.73
CA ALA A 83 -3.57 8.04 -11.24
C ALA A 83 -3.55 7.67 -9.74
N MET A 84 -4.46 8.25 -8.95
CA MET A 84 -4.64 7.87 -7.53
C MET A 84 -5.02 6.39 -7.39
N ALA A 85 -5.90 5.87 -8.25
CA ALA A 85 -6.32 4.47 -8.23
C ALA A 85 -5.17 3.53 -8.58
N LEU A 86 -4.37 3.88 -9.58
CA LEU A 86 -3.16 3.14 -9.94
C LEU A 86 -2.18 3.10 -8.77
N HIS A 87 -1.91 4.27 -8.16
CA HIS A 87 -1.03 4.37 -7.01
C HIS A 87 -1.52 3.52 -5.83
N ALA A 88 -2.82 3.53 -5.55
CA ALA A 88 -3.42 2.67 -4.53
C ALA A 88 -3.25 1.18 -4.83
N SER A 89 -3.39 0.77 -6.11
CA SER A 89 -3.19 -0.61 -6.54
C SER A 89 -1.74 -1.06 -6.36
N GLU A 90 -0.78 -0.23 -6.76
CA GLU A 90 0.64 -0.53 -6.61
C GLU A 90 1.06 -0.56 -5.15
N ARG A 91 0.55 0.37 -4.33
CA ARG A 91 0.78 0.36 -2.88
C ARG A 91 0.25 -0.93 -2.26
N SER A 92 -0.96 -1.36 -2.61
CA SER A 92 -1.52 -2.64 -2.13
C SER A 92 -0.66 -3.84 -2.53
N LYS A 93 -0.16 -3.88 -3.77
CA LYS A 93 0.74 -4.94 -4.25
C LYS A 93 2.08 -4.93 -3.54
N ALA A 94 2.68 -3.75 -3.35
CA ALA A 94 3.95 -3.59 -2.62
C ALA A 94 3.80 -4.06 -1.17
N ARG A 95 2.68 -3.73 -0.49
CA ARG A 95 2.39 -4.24 0.85
C ARG A 95 2.24 -5.75 0.85
N SER A 96 1.50 -6.31 -0.10
CA SER A 96 1.34 -7.76 -0.24
C SER A 96 2.69 -8.48 -0.39
N LEU A 97 3.59 -7.93 -1.21
CA LEU A 97 4.94 -8.47 -1.39
C LEU A 97 5.76 -8.42 -0.10
N LEU A 98 5.74 -7.29 0.62
CA LEU A 98 6.47 -7.14 1.88
C LEU A 98 6.00 -8.12 2.94
N GLU A 99 4.70 -8.38 3.04
CA GLU A 99 4.17 -9.35 3.99
C GLU A 99 4.53 -10.80 3.60
N LEU A 100 4.51 -11.14 2.30
CA LEU A 100 5.01 -12.44 1.81
C LEU A 100 6.50 -12.64 2.12
N LEU A 101 7.31 -11.59 1.96
CA LEU A 101 8.73 -11.62 2.31
C LEU A 101 8.93 -11.73 3.82
N ALA A 102 8.09 -11.09 4.64
CA ALA A 102 8.14 -11.21 6.09
C ALA A 102 7.75 -12.63 6.56
N GLU A 103 6.74 -13.25 5.95
CA GLU A 103 6.37 -14.65 6.23
C GLU A 103 7.49 -15.62 5.83
N ALA A 104 8.08 -15.42 4.64
CA ALA A 104 9.24 -16.18 4.21
C ALA A 104 10.45 -15.96 5.14
N SER A 105 10.70 -14.71 5.59
CA SER A 105 11.81 -14.38 6.48
C SER A 105 11.61 -14.96 7.87
N VAL A 106 10.38 -15.07 8.39
CA VAL A 106 10.08 -15.77 9.66
C VAL A 106 10.45 -17.26 9.56
N ASN A 107 10.18 -17.91 8.43
CA ASN A 107 10.62 -19.31 8.20
C ASN A 107 12.16 -19.44 8.13
N ILE A 108 12.86 -18.40 7.66
CA ILE A 108 14.34 -18.36 7.57
C ILE A 108 14.99 -17.96 8.92
N ARG A 109 14.30 -17.14 9.73
CA ARG A 109 14.81 -16.52 10.97
C ARG A 109 14.99 -17.48 12.15
N SER A 110 14.57 -18.74 12.02
CA SER A 110 14.94 -19.80 12.96
C SER A 110 16.47 -20.08 12.99
N GLY A 111 17.26 -19.46 12.09
CA GLY A 111 18.73 -19.49 12.13
C GLY A 111 19.48 -18.34 11.40
N ALA A 112 18.82 -17.21 11.08
CA ALA A 112 19.39 -16.20 10.18
C ALA A 112 20.39 -15.22 10.83
N ASP A 113 21.45 -14.88 10.08
CA ASP A 113 22.54 -13.95 10.43
C ASP A 113 22.01 -12.53 10.76
N PRO A 114 22.40 -11.92 11.90
CA PRO A 114 22.01 -10.57 12.27
C PRO A 114 22.29 -9.49 11.21
N GLN A 115 23.31 -9.65 10.35
CA GLN A 115 23.60 -8.67 9.29
C GLN A 115 22.52 -8.63 8.21
N LEU A 116 21.92 -9.77 7.88
CA LEU A 116 20.85 -9.86 6.88
C LEU A 116 19.55 -9.21 7.38
N ARG A 117 19.29 -9.29 8.69
CA ARG A 117 18.14 -8.59 9.31
C ARG A 117 18.27 -7.08 9.23
N GLU A 118 19.48 -6.56 9.35
CA GLU A 118 19.74 -5.12 9.24
C GLU A 118 19.64 -4.62 7.80
N GLN A 119 20.00 -5.45 6.83
CA GLN A 119 19.77 -5.15 5.40
C GLN A 119 18.29 -5.13 5.03
N GLU A 120 17.50 -6.12 5.48
CA GLU A 120 16.04 -6.16 5.28
C GLU A 120 15.39 -4.87 5.81
N ARG A 121 15.76 -4.46 7.03
CA ARG A 121 15.24 -3.23 7.64
C ARG A 121 15.61 -1.98 6.86
N ASN A 122 16.83 -1.89 6.34
CA ASN A 122 17.27 -0.77 5.50
C ASN A 122 16.50 -0.71 4.17
N LEU A 123 16.33 -1.85 3.50
CA LEU A 123 15.56 -1.94 2.25
C LEU A 123 14.10 -1.51 2.47
N GLN A 124 13.51 -1.93 3.59
CA GLN A 124 12.15 -1.53 3.97
C GLN A 124 12.02 -0.01 4.12
N GLN A 125 13.01 0.64 4.73
CA GLN A 125 13.04 2.10 4.90
C GLN A 125 13.21 2.82 3.56
N GLN A 126 14.08 2.32 2.68
CA GLN A 126 14.30 2.88 1.34
C GLN A 126 13.03 2.79 0.48
N LEU A 127 12.34 1.65 0.51
CA LEU A 127 11.06 1.46 -0.19
C LEU A 127 10.02 2.47 0.28
N ASN A 128 9.86 2.65 1.59
CA ASN A 128 8.92 3.63 2.13
C ASN A 128 9.29 5.07 1.74
N ALA A 129 10.58 5.41 1.72
CA ALA A 129 11.05 6.74 1.30
C ALA A 129 10.82 6.99 -0.20
N ALA A 130 11.03 5.96 -1.04
CA ALA A 130 10.75 6.03 -2.47
C ALA A 130 9.25 6.23 -2.73
N GLU A 131 8.38 5.52 -2.01
CA GLU A 131 6.93 5.66 -2.08
C GLU A 131 6.48 7.09 -1.70
N GLN A 132 7.02 7.65 -0.61
CA GLN A 132 6.70 9.02 -0.20
C GLN A 132 7.17 10.07 -1.20
N SER A 133 8.36 9.86 -1.79
CA SER A 133 8.88 10.74 -2.84
C SER A 133 7.99 10.69 -4.07
N ARG A 134 7.52 9.50 -4.44
CA ARG A 134 6.57 9.29 -5.52
C ARG A 134 5.25 10.00 -5.26
N ILE A 135 4.66 9.88 -4.06
CA ILE A 135 3.43 10.60 -3.69
C ILE A 135 3.58 12.11 -3.90
N LYS A 136 4.67 12.70 -3.42
CA LYS A 136 4.96 14.14 -3.62
C LYS A 136 5.12 14.52 -5.09
N LEU A 137 5.76 13.66 -5.87
CA LEU A 137 5.88 13.82 -7.31
C LEU A 137 4.53 13.70 -8.00
N LEU A 138 3.63 12.85 -7.48
CA LEU A 138 2.32 12.64 -8.06
C LEU A 138 1.33 13.79 -7.79
N GLU A 139 1.60 14.62 -6.78
CA GLU A 139 0.85 15.84 -6.48
C GLU A 139 1.24 17.04 -7.36
N GLY A 140 2.35 16.95 -8.12
CA GLY A 140 2.82 17.96 -9.06
C GLY A 140 2.41 17.66 -10.51
N SER A 141 2.10 18.70 -11.30
CA SER A 141 1.76 18.57 -12.73
C SER A 141 2.90 17.90 -13.53
N TYR A 142 2.60 16.86 -14.31
CA TYR A 142 3.62 16.00 -14.92
C TYR A 142 4.01 16.34 -16.36
N THR A 143 5.25 16.01 -16.70
CA THR A 143 5.77 15.77 -18.06
C THR A 143 6.12 14.28 -18.23
N GLU A 144 5.76 13.69 -19.39
CA GLU A 144 5.90 12.28 -19.76
C GLU A 144 7.29 11.67 -19.51
N GLU A 145 8.36 12.45 -19.73
CA GLU A 145 9.75 12.01 -19.50
C GLU A 145 10.04 11.62 -18.05
N LEU A 146 9.37 12.24 -17.07
CA LEU A 146 9.61 11.94 -15.66
C LEU A 146 8.98 10.62 -15.22
N ILE A 147 7.88 10.22 -15.89
CA ILE A 147 7.18 8.96 -15.62
C ILE A 147 8.03 7.79 -16.13
N ASP A 148 8.62 7.91 -17.31
CA ASP A 148 9.48 6.88 -17.90
C ASP A 148 10.74 6.63 -17.07
N VAL A 149 11.39 7.68 -16.55
CA VAL A 149 12.58 7.54 -15.70
C VAL A 149 12.26 6.80 -14.40
N LEU A 150 11.07 7.04 -13.82
CA LEU A 150 10.61 6.38 -12.60
C LEU A 150 10.28 4.91 -12.83
N ILE A 151 9.57 4.59 -13.92
CA ILE A 151 9.23 3.20 -14.30
C ILE A 151 10.52 2.40 -14.52
N VAL A 152 11.49 2.96 -15.27
CA VAL A 152 12.78 2.30 -15.52
C VAL A 152 13.55 2.06 -14.22
N GLY A 153 13.50 3.00 -13.27
CA GLY A 153 14.13 2.83 -11.95
C GLY A 153 13.56 1.64 -11.17
N ILE A 154 12.24 1.52 -11.13
CA ILE A 154 11.51 0.46 -10.41
C ILE A 154 11.84 -0.92 -10.99
N TYR A 155 11.78 -1.08 -12.32
CA TYR A 155 12.11 -2.34 -12.99
C TYR A 155 13.56 -2.76 -12.72
N LYS A 156 14.49 -1.82 -12.69
CA LYS A 156 15.91 -2.09 -12.42
C LYS A 156 16.14 -2.59 -10.98
N THR A 157 15.38 -2.07 -10.02
CA THR A 157 15.45 -2.51 -8.63
C THR A 157 14.81 -3.88 -8.40
N GLU A 158 13.67 -4.18 -9.04
CA GLU A 158 13.05 -5.52 -8.98
C GLU A 158 13.95 -6.60 -9.59
N THR A 159 14.56 -6.31 -10.74
CA THR A 159 15.46 -7.25 -11.41
C THR A 159 16.70 -7.58 -10.57
N ARG A 160 17.24 -6.57 -9.87
CA ARG A 160 18.37 -6.77 -8.94
C ARG A 160 18.00 -7.58 -7.71
N MET A 161 16.78 -7.41 -7.21
CA MET A 161 16.28 -8.19 -6.08
C MET A 161 16.09 -9.66 -6.47
N GLN A 162 15.52 -9.93 -7.65
CA GLN A 162 15.37 -11.30 -8.17
C GLN A 162 16.71 -11.99 -8.43
N LEU A 163 17.69 -11.28 -9.00
CA LEU A 163 19.03 -11.85 -9.25
C LEU A 163 19.77 -12.20 -7.95
N SER A 164 19.54 -11.48 -6.85
CA SER A 164 20.14 -11.78 -5.56
C SER A 164 19.59 -13.07 -4.93
N THR A 165 18.40 -13.52 -5.31
CA THR A 165 17.76 -14.75 -4.81
C THR A 165 18.19 -16.00 -5.57
N TYR A 166 18.71 -15.85 -6.80
CA TYR A 166 19.18 -16.97 -7.64
C TYR A 166 20.67 -17.29 -7.49
N LEU A 167 21.44 -16.45 -6.79
CA LEU A 167 22.90 -16.60 -6.60
C LEU A 167 23.30 -17.06 -5.18
N SER A 168 22.34 -17.41 -4.32
CA SER A 168 22.52 -17.96 -2.97
C SER A 168 21.89 -19.33 -2.86
#